data_AF-A0A9E3AR90-F1
#
_entry.id   AF-A0A9E3AR90-F1
#
_cell.length_a   1.000
_cell.length_b   1.000
_cell.length_c   1.000
_cell.angle_alpha   90.00
_cell.angle_beta   90.00
_cell.angle_gamma   90.00
#
_symmetry.space_group_name_H-M   'P 1'
#
loop_
_entity.id
_entity.type
_entity.pdbx_description
1 polymer ?
#
loop_
_entity_poly.entity_id
_entity_poly.type
_entity_poly.pdbx_seq_one_letter_code
_entity_poly.pdbx_strand_id
1 'polypeptide(L)'
;ATRMMAQALAPRVRVNGIGPGPTLASIHQTPEEFAAESAATLLQKGPHPEEIAQALLYLIDARSVTGQMIAVDGGQHLLWRTSDATGS
;
A
#
# COMPACT_ATOMS: atom_id res chain seq x y z
N ALA A 1 -1.80 -5.47 13.16
CA ALA A 1 -1.61 -4.45 14.22
C ALA A 1 -2.74 -3.42 14.26
N THR A 2 -3.09 -2.76 13.15
CA THR A 2 -4.03 -1.63 13.08
C THR A 2 -5.37 -1.85 13.79
N ARG A 3 -6.03 -3.00 13.60
CA ARG A 3 -7.34 -3.31 14.22
C ARG A 3 -7.28 -3.40 15.75
N MET A 4 -6.29 -4.10 16.29
CA MET A 4 -6.13 -4.25 17.75
C MET A 4 -5.85 -2.90 18.42
N MET A 5 -4.99 -2.08 17.82
CA MET A 5 -4.69 -0.74 18.34
C MET A 5 -5.89 0.20 18.24
N ALA A 6 -6.67 0.13 17.15
CA ALA A 6 -7.91 0.90 17.02
C ALA A 6 -8.92 0.55 18.12
N GLN A 7 -9.08 -0.73 18.44
CA GLN A 7 -9.95 -1.19 19.54
C GLN A 7 -9.44 -0.70 20.91
N ALA A 8 -8.12 -0.76 21.13
CA ALA A 8 -7.52 -0.41 22.43
C ALA A 8 -7.51 1.10 22.72
N LEU A 9 -7.47 1.96 21.69
CA LEU A 9 -7.27 3.40 21.87
C LEU A 9 -8.53 4.26 21.61
N ALA A 10 -9.59 3.65 21.07
CA ALA A 10 -10.87 4.34 20.87
C ALA A 10 -11.54 4.70 22.21
N PRO A 11 -12.35 5.79 22.27
CA PRO A 11 -12.64 6.74 21.18
C PRO A 11 -11.61 7.87 21.05
N ARG A 12 -10.61 7.92 21.95
CA ARG A 12 -9.67 9.06 22.04
C ARG A 12 -8.72 9.15 20.86
N VAL A 13 -8.29 8.01 20.33
CA VAL A 13 -7.35 7.94 19.19
C VAL A 13 -7.89 6.99 18.13
N ARG A 14 -7.82 7.41 16.87
CA ARG A 14 -8.08 6.57 15.70
C ARG A 14 -6.76 5.98 15.21
N VAL A 15 -6.79 4.75 14.71
CA VAL A 15 -5.61 4.08 14.18
C VAL A 15 -5.95 3.53 12.80
N ASN A 16 -5.22 3.94 11.77
CA ASN A 16 -5.34 3.43 10.41
C ASN A 16 -3.95 3.10 9.86
N GLY A 17 -3.89 2.35 8.76
CA GLY A 17 -2.64 2.02 8.07
C GLY A 17 -2.67 2.44 6.60
N ILE A 18 -1.49 2.67 6.04
CA ILE A 18 -1.27 2.85 4.61
C ILE A 18 -0.27 1.77 4.19
N GLY A 19 -0.62 0.96 3.21
CA GLY A 19 0.24 -0.06 2.62
C GLY A 19 0.80 0.43 1.29
N PRO A 20 2.04 0.95 1.23
CA PRO A 20 2.64 1.40 -0.01
C PRO A 20 3.10 0.21 -0.87
N GLY A 21 2.96 0.34 -2.19
CA GLY A 21 3.62 -0.53 -3.17
C GLY A 21 5.01 -0.02 -3.57
N PRO A 22 5.51 -0.34 -4.78
CA PRO A 22 6.86 0.07 -5.21
C PRO A 22 6.94 1.59 -5.36
N THR A 23 7.37 2.27 -4.29
CA THR A 23 7.41 3.74 -4.21
C THR A 23 8.82 4.27 -4.44
N LEU A 24 9.80 3.59 -3.86
CA LEU A 24 11.22 3.89 -3.96
C LEU A 24 11.97 2.57 -4.18
N ALA A 25 12.96 2.59 -5.06
CA ALA A 25 13.81 1.44 -5.29
C ALA A 25 14.56 1.04 -4.01
N SER A 26 14.68 -0.26 -3.78
CA SER A 26 15.56 -0.78 -2.72
C SER A 26 17.02 -0.48 -3.05
N ILE A 27 17.88 -0.39 -2.02
CA ILE A 27 19.33 -0.16 -2.19
C ILE A 27 20.03 -1.25 -3.03
N HIS A 28 19.40 -2.42 -3.16
CA HIS A 28 19.91 -3.56 -3.92
C HIS A 28 19.22 -3.72 -5.28
N GLN A 29 18.31 -2.82 -5.64
CA GLN A 29 17.50 -2.90 -6.85
C GLN A 29 18.02 -1.90 -7.89
N THR A 30 18.26 -2.39 -9.09
CA THR A 30 18.60 -1.53 -10.23
C THR A 30 17.38 -0.70 -10.66
N PRO A 31 17.58 0.43 -11.36
CA PRO A 31 16.47 1.21 -11.91
C PRO A 31 15.56 0.41 -12.85
N GLU A 32 16.13 -0.53 -13.62
CA GLU A 32 15.39 -1.39 -14.54
C GLU A 32 14.50 -2.39 -13.79
N GLU A 33 15.01 -3.03 -12.75
CA GLU A 33 14.24 -3.93 -11.89
C GLU A 33 13.09 -3.20 -11.18
N PHE A 34 13.33 -1.97 -10.71
CA PHE A 34 12.28 -1.15 -10.09
C PHE A 34 11.21 -0.72 -11.10
N ALA A 35 11.62 -0.35 -12.32
CA ALA A 35 10.68 -0.02 -13.39
C ALA A 35 9.84 -1.24 -13.80
N ALA A 36 10.46 -2.42 -13.88
CA ALA A 36 9.76 -3.67 -14.17
C ALA A 36 8.77 -4.04 -13.07
N GLU A 37 9.15 -3.90 -11.79
CA GLU A 37 8.26 -4.13 -10.65
C GLU A 37 7.05 -3.17 -10.69
N SER A 38 7.29 -1.88 -10.92
CA SER A 38 6.23 -0.88 -11.03
C SER A 38 5.27 -1.19 -12.17
N ALA A 39 5.79 -1.59 -13.34
CA ALA A 39 5.01 -1.94 -14.51
C ALA A 39 4.20 -3.25 -14.34
N ALA A 40 4.62 -4.12 -13.41
CA ALA A 40 3.92 -5.38 -13.11
C ALA A 40 2.70 -5.20 -12.19
N THR A 41 2.53 -4.04 -11.57
CA THR A 41 1.33 -3.71 -10.79
C THR A 41 0.08 -3.65 -11.69
N LEU A 42 -1.13 -3.79 -11.11
CA LEU A 42 -2.38 -3.75 -11.88
C LEU A 42 -2.60 -2.41 -12.61
N LEU A 43 -2.16 -1.30 -12.01
CA LEU A 43 -2.22 0.02 -12.62
C LEU A 43 -0.98 0.34 -13.47
N GLN A 44 -0.06 -0.62 -13.62
CA GLN A 44 1.20 -0.50 -14.36
C GLN A 44 2.06 0.70 -13.91
N LYS A 45 1.91 1.10 -12.64
CA LYS A 45 2.70 2.14 -12.01
C LYS A 45 2.82 1.90 -10.51
N GLY A 46 3.99 2.24 -9.96
CA GLY A 46 4.17 2.41 -8.53
C GLY A 46 3.60 3.75 -8.06
N PRO A 47 3.20 3.88 -6.78
CA PRO A 47 2.81 5.16 -6.22
C PRO A 47 4.00 6.13 -6.12
N HIS A 48 3.77 7.42 -6.31
CA HIS A 48 4.71 8.45 -5.86
C HIS A 48 4.54 8.73 -4.35
N PRO A 49 5.59 9.21 -3.64
CA PRO A 49 5.48 9.58 -2.22
C PRO A 49 4.33 10.55 -1.92
N GLU A 50 4.00 11.44 -2.86
CA GLU A 50 2.89 12.37 -2.76
C GLU A 50 1.53 11.66 -2.70
N GLU A 51 1.36 10.52 -3.40
CA GLU A 51 0.13 9.72 -3.35
C GLU A 51 -0.06 9.07 -1.97
N ILE A 52 1.04 8.69 -1.29
CA ILE A 52 1.00 8.21 0.10
C ILE A 52 0.55 9.33 1.04
N ALA A 53 1.08 10.55 0.86
CA ALA A 53 0.69 11.72 1.64
C ALA A 53 -0.80 12.06 1.44
N GLN A 54 -1.32 11.94 0.22
CA GLN A 54 -2.74 12.14 -0.06
C GLN A 54 -3.62 11.12 0.67
N ALA A 55 -3.23 9.85 0.72
CA ALA A 55 -3.94 8.82 1.48
C ALA A 55 -3.92 9.10 3.00
N LEU A 56 -2.81 9.64 3.52
CA LEU A 56 -2.73 10.11 4.90
C LEU A 56 -3.71 11.25 5.18
N LEU A 57 -3.74 12.26 4.31
CA LEU A 57 -4.67 13.40 4.43
C LEU A 57 -6.12 12.93 4.43
N TYR A 58 -6.48 12.01 3.54
CA TYR A 58 -7.81 11.37 3.55
C TYR A 58 -8.14 10.72 4.90
N LEU A 59 -7.22 9.94 5.47
CA LEU A 59 -7.44 9.27 6.77
C LEU A 59 -7.50 10.25 7.96
N ILE A 60 -6.81 11.38 7.86
CA ILE A 60 -6.90 12.49 8.83
C ILE A 60 -8.31 13.08 8.79
N ASP A 61 -8.82 13.39 7.59
CA ASP A 61 -10.12 14.04 7.41
C ASP A 61 -11.31 13.11 7.69
N ALA A 62 -11.17 11.80 7.45
CA ALA A 62 -12.21 10.81 7.66
C ALA A 62 -12.42 10.48 9.16
N ARG A 63 -13.09 11.38 9.90
CA ARG A 63 -13.23 11.32 11.38
C ARG A 63 -13.92 10.08 11.93
N SER A 64 -14.74 9.39 11.13
CA SER A 64 -15.40 8.14 11.55
C SER A 64 -14.63 6.88 11.14
N VAL A 65 -13.45 7.01 10.54
CA VAL A 65 -12.65 5.89 10.04
C VAL A 65 -11.52 5.54 11.01
N THR A 66 -11.54 4.30 11.51
CA THR A 66 -10.50 3.70 12.35
C THR A 66 -10.42 2.18 12.07
N GLY A 67 -9.29 1.56 12.36
CA GLY A 67 -9.01 0.14 12.15
C GLY A 67 -8.85 -0.28 10.69
N GLN A 68 -8.80 0.68 9.75
CA GLN A 68 -8.74 0.40 8.32
C GLN A 68 -7.32 0.50 7.76
N MET A 69 -7.12 -0.10 6.58
CA MET A 69 -5.90 0.03 5.80
C MET A 69 -6.25 0.42 4.37
N ILE A 70 -5.52 1.38 3.81
CA ILE A 70 -5.58 1.75 2.40
C ILE A 70 -4.30 1.25 1.73
N ALA A 71 -4.44 0.39 0.73
CA ALA A 71 -3.34 0.02 -0.13
C ALA A 71 -3.14 1.12 -1.18
N VAL A 72 -1.94 1.70 -1.19
CA VAL A 72 -1.50 2.71 -2.16
C VAL A 72 -0.35 2.05 -2.93
N ASP A 73 -0.67 1.08 -3.76
CA ASP A 73 0.32 0.11 -4.25
C ASP A 73 0.17 -0.26 -5.73
N GLY A 74 -0.56 0.54 -6.50
CA GLY A 74 -0.84 0.21 -7.90
C GLY A 74 -1.66 -1.09 -8.06
N GLY A 75 -2.26 -1.61 -7.00
CA GLY A 75 -2.95 -2.90 -6.99
C GLY A 75 -2.01 -4.11 -6.88
N GLN A 76 -0.76 -3.93 -6.46
CA GLN A 76 0.21 -5.02 -6.27
C GLN A 76 -0.33 -6.14 -5.37
N HIS A 77 -0.99 -5.82 -4.27
CA HIS A 77 -1.57 -6.81 -3.34
C HIS A 77 -2.70 -7.66 -3.92
N LEU A 78 -3.23 -7.30 -5.10
CA LEU A 78 -4.29 -8.02 -5.79
C LEU A 78 -3.75 -8.94 -6.90
N LEU A 79 -2.44 -8.93 -7.15
CA LEU A 79 -1.81 -9.83 -8.11
C LEU A 79 -1.92 -11.27 -7.58
N TRP A 80 -2.65 -12.11 -8.31
CA TRP A 80 -2.90 -13.51 -7.96
C TRP A 80 -2.17 -14.50 -8.88
N ARG A 81 -1.53 -14.02 -9.95
CA ARG A 81 -0.71 -14.84 -10.85
C ARG A 81 0.73 -14.85 -10.34
N THR A 82 0.99 -15.64 -9.30
CA THR A 82 2.32 -16.22 -9.09
C THR A 82 2.51 -17.38 -10.08
N SER A 83 3.75 -17.69 -10.41
CA SER A 83 4.21 -18.64 -11.44
C SER A 83 3.69 -20.08 -11.36
N ASP A 84 2.79 -20.41 -10.43
CA ASP A 84 2.22 -21.75 -10.24
C ASP A 84 0.97 -22.01 -11.10
N ALA A 85 0.43 -21.00 -11.79
CA ALA A 85 -0.71 -21.15 -12.69
C ALA A 85 -0.34 -21.56 -14.13
N THR A 86 0.95 -21.71 -14.42
CA THR A 86 1.46 -22.36 -15.63
C THR A 86 2.29 -23.54 -15.17
N GLY A 87 1.62 -24.68 -14.99
CA GLY A 87 2.32 -25.95 -14.88
C GLY A 87 3.27 -26.09 -16.08
N SER A 88 4.55 -26.16 -15.77
CA SER A 88 5.58 -26.76 -16.62
C SER A 88 6.26 -27.85 -15.81
#